data_AF-A0A6I2QPJ3-F1
#
_entry.id   AF-A0A6I2QPJ3-F1
#
_cell.length_a   1.000
_cell.length_b   1.000
_cell.length_c   1.000
_cell.angle_alpha   90.00
_cell.angle_beta   90.00
_cell.angle_gamma   90.00
#
_symmetry.space_group_name_H-M   'P 1'
#
loop_
_entity.id
_entity.type
_entity.pdbx_description
1 polymer ?
#
loop_
_entity_poly.entity_id
_entity_poly.type
_entity_poly.pdbx_seq_one_letter_code
_entity_poly.pdbx_strand_id
1 'polypeptide(L)'
;NVWTTDVMLRETRGLVSKRKAEGCIAVEMELAGVQAACDFYRFELYNFLEAGDILDESCYEVEGLHNANHDLGKLYLALKFLKEI
;
A
#
# COMPACT_ATOMS: atom_id res chain seq x y z
N ASN A 1 7.66 4.71 -5.14
CA ASN A 1 8.13 3.83 -4.06
C ASN A 1 7.07 3.79 -2.97
N VAL A 2 6.98 2.74 -2.15
CA VAL A 2 6.02 2.64 -1.04
C VAL A 2 6.76 2.26 0.23
N TRP A 3 6.18 2.55 1.40
CA TRP A 3 6.77 2.17 2.67
C TRP A 3 5.89 1.16 3.41
N THR A 4 6.50 0.04 3.82
CA THR A 4 5.85 -0.96 4.66
C THR A 4 6.14 -0.67 6.13
N THR A 5 5.11 -0.64 6.97
CA THR A 5 5.23 -0.42 8.42
C THR A 5 4.52 -1.52 9.21
N ASP A 6 5.05 -1.88 10.38
CA ASP A 6 4.41 -2.86 11.26
C ASP A 6 3.26 -2.25 12.07
N VAL A 7 3.26 -0.92 12.29
CA VAL A 7 2.28 -0.24 13.15
C VAL A 7 2.04 1.20 12.67
N MET A 8 0.88 1.46 12.05
CA MET A 8 0.54 2.81 11.56
C MET A 8 0.47 3.87 12.67
N LEU A 9 0.11 3.49 13.90
CA LEU A 9 -0.01 4.41 15.05
C LEU A 9 1.33 4.94 15.56
N ARG A 10 2.46 4.40 15.11
CA ARG A 10 3.81 4.89 15.45
C ARG A 10 4.35 5.87 14.42
N GLU A 11 3.64 6.09 13.32
CA GLU A 11 4.05 7.05 12.31
C GLU A 11 3.89 8.48 12.84
N THR A 12 5.01 9.20 12.94
CA THR A 12 5.05 10.60 13.37
C THR A 12 5.26 11.51 12.16
N ARG A 13 4.91 12.80 12.29
CA ARG A 13 5.16 13.80 11.22
C ARG A 13 6.61 13.79 10.72
N GLY A 14 7.58 13.57 11.60
CA GLY A 14 9.00 13.46 11.24
C GLY A 14 9.31 12.23 10.40
N LEU A 15 8.77 11.06 10.77
CA LEU A 15 8.92 9.83 10.00
C LEU A 15 8.24 9.94 8.63
N VAL A 16 7.01 10.46 8.58
CA VAL A 16 6.27 10.68 7.32
C VAL A 16 7.04 11.63 6.39
N SER A 17 7.56 12.74 6.92
CA SER A 17 8.37 13.69 6.14
C SER A 17 9.63 13.02 5.56
N LYS A 18 10.29 12.16 6.35
CA LYS A 18 11.44 11.38 5.89
C LYS A 18 11.05 10.41 4.76
N ARG A 19 9.95 9.66 4.90
CA ARG A 19 9.48 8.72 3.87
C ARG A 19 9.08 9.43 2.58
N LYS A 20 8.42 10.59 2.68
CA LYS A 20 8.15 11.45 1.53
C LYS A 20 9.44 11.91 0.83
N ALA A 21 10.47 12.31 1.58
CA ALA A 21 11.77 12.69 1.02
C ALA A 21 12.51 11.52 0.35
N GLU A 22 12.26 10.28 0.78
CA GLU A 22 12.72 9.04 0.14
C GLU A 22 11.93 8.70 -1.15
N GLY A 23 10.92 9.50 -1.51
CA GLY A 23 10.09 9.32 -2.71
C GLY A 23 8.97 8.31 -2.53
N CYS A 24 8.58 7.99 -1.28
CA CYS A 24 7.46 7.11 -1.03
C CYS A 24 6.12 7.87 -1.17
N ILE A 25 5.17 7.24 -1.87
CA ILE A 25 3.87 7.84 -2.22
C ILE A 25 2.71 7.29 -1.37
N ALA A 26 2.91 6.15 -0.70
CA ALA A 26 1.90 5.51 0.14
C ALA A 26 2.55 4.66 1.25
N VAL A 27 1.75 4.43 2.30
CA VAL A 27 1.99 3.49 3.40
C VAL A 27 1.14 2.25 3.22
N GLU A 28 1.68 1.10 3.57
CA GLU A 28 0.94 -0.16 3.71
C GLU A 28 1.67 -1.07 4.72
N MET A 29 1.21 -2.30 4.96
CA MET A 29 1.72 -3.16 6.05
C MET A 29 2.17 -4.55 5.61
N GLU A 30 2.13 -4.89 4.32
CA GLU A 30 2.28 -6.26 3.82
C GLU A 30 3.35 -6.45 2.73
N LEU A 31 3.53 -5.46 1.86
CA LEU A 31 4.20 -5.60 0.57
C LEU A 31 5.67 -6.00 0.70
N ALA A 32 6.44 -5.39 1.61
CA ALA A 32 7.84 -5.78 1.82
C ALA A 32 7.97 -7.25 2.25
N GLY A 33 7.02 -7.75 3.05
CA GLY A 33 6.98 -9.16 3.45
C GLY A 33 6.67 -10.09 2.26
N VAL A 34 5.69 -9.71 1.43
CA VAL A 34 5.35 -10.45 0.21
C VAL A 34 6.52 -10.45 -0.78
N GLN A 35 7.17 -9.30 -0.99
CA GLN A 35 8.35 -9.18 -1.85
C GLN A 35 9.49 -10.08 -1.36
N ALA A 36 9.79 -10.07 -0.05
CA ALA A 36 10.82 -10.92 0.52
C ALA A 36 10.53 -12.42 0.31
N ALA A 37 9.26 -12.84 0.42
CA ALA A 37 8.85 -14.20 0.12
C ALA A 37 9.01 -14.54 -1.37
N CYS A 38 8.57 -13.64 -2.26
CA CYS A 38 8.73 -13.80 -3.71
C CYS A 38 10.22 -13.91 -4.10
N ASP A 39 11.10 -13.06 -3.56
CA ASP A 39 12.54 -13.12 -3.81
C ASP A 39 13.13 -14.46 -3.36
N PHE A 40 12.73 -14.96 -2.19
CA PHE A 40 13.17 -16.26 -1.67
C PHE A 40 12.77 -17.43 -2.59
N TYR A 41 11.52 -17.43 -3.07
CA TYR A 41 10.99 -18.46 -3.96
C TYR A 41 11.26 -18.21 -5.45
N ARG A 42 11.89 -17.09 -5.80
CA ARG A 42 12.15 -16.64 -7.18
C ARG A 42 10.87 -16.44 -8.00
N PHE A 43 9.86 -15.83 -7.37
CA PHE A 43 8.64 -15.37 -8.03
C PHE A 43 8.74 -13.89 -8.38
N GLU A 44 8.16 -13.53 -9.52
CA GLU A 44 7.95 -12.13 -9.85
C GLU A 44 6.69 -11.62 -9.15
N LEU A 45 6.80 -10.48 -8.48
CA LEU A 45 5.69 -9.83 -7.80
C LEU A 45 5.23 -8.60 -8.60
N TYR A 46 3.94 -8.59 -8.93
CA TYR A 46 3.26 -7.45 -9.53
C TYR A 46 2.19 -6.96 -8.56
N ASN A 47 2.49 -5.90 -7.81
CA ASN A 47 1.55 -5.33 -6.87
C ASN A 47 0.86 -4.08 -7.44
N PHE A 48 -0.35 -3.84 -6.96
CA PHE A 48 -1.04 -2.55 -7.09
C PHE A 48 -1.67 -2.22 -5.74
N LEU A 49 -1.85 -0.93 -5.47
CA LEU A 49 -2.39 -0.44 -4.21
C LEU A 49 -3.51 0.55 -4.51
N GLU A 50 -4.53 0.57 -3.66
CA GLU A 50 -5.57 1.58 -3.65
C GLU A 50 -5.59 2.25 -2.28
N ALA A 51 -5.51 3.57 -2.26
CA ALA A 51 -5.52 4.34 -1.03
C ALA A 51 -6.95 4.40 -0.46
N GLY A 52 -7.12 3.99 0.79
CA GLY A 52 -8.38 4.12 1.54
C GLY A 52 -8.44 5.34 2.45
N ASP A 53 -7.29 5.94 2.76
CA ASP A 53 -7.13 7.10 3.63
C ASP A 53 -5.93 7.97 3.21
N ILE A 54 -5.76 9.13 3.86
CA ILE A 54 -4.64 10.04 3.65
C ILE A 54 -3.96 10.32 5.00
N LEU A 55 -2.74 9.79 5.18
CA LEU A 55 -1.99 9.94 6.44
C LEU A 55 -1.57 11.39 6.75
N ASP A 56 -1.49 12.25 5.74
CA ASP A 56 -1.04 13.64 5.89
C ASP A 56 -2.13 14.57 6.44
N GLU A 57 -3.37 14.10 6.55
CA GLU A 57 -4.48 14.91 7.02
C GLU A 57 -4.53 15.04 8.55
N SER A 58 -5.16 16.11 9.02
CA SER A 58 -5.27 16.40 10.46
C SER A 58 -6.24 15.47 11.18
N CYS A 59 -7.14 14.82 10.45
CA CYS A 59 -8.19 13.93 10.95
C CYS A 59 -8.16 12.63 10.17
N TYR A 60 -8.50 11.53 10.84
CA TYR A 60 -8.67 10.25 10.18
C TYR A 60 -10.09 10.15 9.58
N GLU A 61 -10.19 10.20 8.27
CA GLU A 61 -11.45 10.00 7.53
C GLU A 61 -11.54 8.58 6.99
N VAL A 62 -12.67 7.91 7.28
CA VAL A 62 -12.91 6.49 6.96
C VAL A 62 -13.87 6.28 5.79
N GLU A 63 -14.37 7.35 5.18
CA GLU A 63 -15.39 7.24 4.12
C GLU A 63 -14.90 6.40 2.92
N GLY A 64 -13.62 6.55 2.54
CA GLY A 64 -13.00 5.77 1.47
C GLY A 64 -12.62 4.33 1.85
N LEU A 65 -12.45 4.06 3.15
CA LEU A 65 -11.86 2.80 3.62
C LEU A 65 -12.75 1.58 3.33
N HIS A 66 -14.07 1.72 3.47
CA HIS A 66 -14.98 0.61 3.19
C HIS A 66 -14.88 0.16 1.73
N ASN A 67 -14.90 1.14 0.81
CA ASN A 67 -14.77 0.86 -0.62
C ASN A 67 -13.37 0.30 -0.91
N ALA A 68 -12.30 0.88 -0.34
CA ALA A 68 -10.93 0.39 -0.50
C ALA A 68 -10.74 -1.06 -0.01
N ASN A 69 -11.46 -1.50 1.02
CA ASN A 69 -11.34 -2.85 1.56
C ASN A 69 -12.29 -3.88 0.93
N HIS A 70 -13.51 -3.47 0.54
CA HIS A 70 -14.59 -4.42 0.22
C HIS A 70 -15.17 -4.30 -1.19
N ASP A 71 -14.61 -3.44 -2.05
CA ASP A 71 -14.99 -3.41 -3.47
C ASP A 71 -14.26 -4.49 -4.30
N LEU A 72 -15.05 -5.31 -5.00
CA LEU A 72 -14.60 -6.32 -5.97
C LEU A 72 -13.98 -5.72 -7.24
N GLY A 73 -14.20 -4.43 -7.52
CA GLY A 73 -13.60 -3.73 -8.65
C GLY A 73 -12.08 -3.92 -8.75
N LYS A 74 -11.40 -3.93 -7.61
CA LYS A 74 -9.95 -4.14 -7.50
C LYS A 74 -9.51 -5.53 -7.93
N LEU A 75 -10.29 -6.55 -7.58
CA LEU A 75 -10.05 -7.91 -8.03
C LEU A 75 -10.20 -8.01 -9.56
N TYR A 76 -11.21 -7.36 -10.14
CA TYR A 76 -11.39 -7.34 -11.58
C TYR A 76 -10.25 -6.60 -12.30
N LEU A 77 -9.77 -5.48 -11.74
CA LEU A 77 -8.59 -4.78 -12.25
C LEU A 77 -7.34 -5.68 -12.19
N ALA A 78 -7.11 -6.35 -11.07
CA ALA A 78 -6.02 -7.31 -10.91
C ALA A 78 -6.06 -8.41 -11.98
N LEU A 79 -7.24 -9.02 -12.17
CA LEU A 79 -7.45 -10.05 -13.19
C LEU A 79 -7.28 -9.52 -14.61
N LYS A 80 -7.58 -8.25 -14.85
CA LYS A 80 -7.36 -7.60 -16.14
C LYS A 80 -5.87 -7.41 -16.40
N PHE A 81 -5.12 -6.88 -15.43
CA PHE A 81 -3.66 -6.73 -15.55
C PHE A 81 -2.97 -8.07 -15.74
N LEU A 82 -3.43 -9.12 -15.05
CA LEU A 82 -2.90 -10.47 -15.22
C LEU A 82 -3.07 -11.04 -16.63
N LYS A 83 -4.02 -10.52 -17.43
CA LYS A 83 -4.19 -10.93 -18.85
C LYS A 83 -3.27 -10.19 -19.81
N GLU A 84 -2.67 -9.09 -19.37
CA GLU A 84 -1.79 -8.23 -20.17
C GLU A 84 -0.30 -8.49 -19.90
N ILE A 85 0.01 -9.33 -18.91
CA ILE A 85 1.34 -9.86 -18.58
C ILE A 85 1.51 -11.23 -19.26
#